data_AF-A0A6N2TEJ5-F1
#
_entry.id   AF-A0A6N2TEJ5-F1
#
_cell.length_a   1.000
_cell.length_b   1.000
_cell.length_c   1.000
_cell.angle_alpha   90.00
_cell.angle_beta   90.00
_cell.angle_gamma   90.00
#
_symmetry.space_group_name_H-M   'P 1'
#
loop_
_entity.id
_entity.type
_entity.pdbx_description
1 polymer ?
#
loop_
_entity_poly.entity_id
_entity_poly.type
_entity_poly.pdbx_seq_one_letter_code
_entity_poly.pdbx_strand_id
1 'polypeptide(L)'
;MRFIFLFFVVVFSLNAQIVEKFTDPKACGQCHNSQYSMWKTSVHALSHEKNNELFAKSAKLVSIDSFQTYEQTLVGCSNCHNPRLDVKDVSSNYVLAKTFELDTKETEYVDSSLKVKHIQNGISCYICHNVDSIKPRDNDSQIGYQNFNWVNGDIIVGPFDDDHQRGKEFHLSYKRDFFKENNDLCLSCHQGKGGKSEHSVYNTGHELVNAGSTELCADCHMGKEGREIISPILSLIMQFLEKQDLIFFQV
;
A
#
# COMPACT_ATOMS: atom_id res chain seq x y z
N MET A 1 17.96 -49.93 -19.17
CA MET A 1 16.88 -48.98 -18.80
C MET A 1 17.37 -48.15 -17.63
N ARG A 2 17.91 -46.95 -17.86
CA ARG A 2 18.36 -46.02 -16.82
C ARG A 2 17.31 -44.92 -16.72
N PHE A 3 16.49 -44.96 -15.67
CA PHE A 3 15.56 -43.89 -15.33
C PHE A 3 16.35 -42.72 -14.75
N ILE A 4 16.44 -41.63 -15.50
CA ILE A 4 16.91 -40.33 -15.00
C ILE A 4 15.69 -39.63 -14.41
N PHE A 5 15.61 -39.57 -13.09
CA PHE A 5 14.65 -38.72 -12.38
C PHE A 5 15.11 -37.26 -12.54
N LEU A 6 14.41 -36.50 -13.38
CA LEU A 6 14.50 -35.04 -13.45
C LEU A 6 13.72 -34.47 -12.26
N PHE A 7 14.45 -34.05 -11.23
CA PHE A 7 13.90 -33.27 -10.12
C PHE A 7 13.62 -31.85 -10.64
N PHE A 8 12.38 -31.60 -11.07
CA PHE A 8 11.90 -30.23 -11.28
C PHE A 8 11.76 -29.56 -9.90
N VAL A 9 12.78 -28.80 -9.50
CA VAL A 9 12.66 -27.86 -8.40
C VAL A 9 11.75 -26.73 -8.88
N VAL A 10 10.46 -26.85 -8.58
CA VAL A 10 9.52 -25.73 -8.70
C VAL A 10 9.90 -24.75 -7.61
N VAL A 11 10.68 -23.73 -7.98
CA VAL A 11 10.89 -22.55 -7.14
C VAL A 11 9.54 -21.82 -7.13
N PHE A 12 8.69 -22.14 -6.16
CA PHE A 12 7.59 -21.25 -5.81
C PHE A 12 8.22 -19.97 -5.28
N SER A 13 8.18 -18.92 -6.09
CA SER A 13 8.44 -17.57 -5.63
C SER A 13 7.48 -17.29 -4.48
N LEU A 14 7.99 -17.29 -3.26
CA LEU A 14 7.31 -16.80 -2.06
C LEU A 14 7.16 -15.27 -2.21
N ASN A 15 6.29 -14.85 -3.13
CA ASN A 15 5.77 -13.50 -3.06
C ASN A 15 4.96 -13.42 -1.77
N ALA A 16 5.28 -12.43 -0.93
CA ALA A 16 4.58 -12.10 0.29
C ALA A 16 3.09 -11.83 -0.03
N GLN A 17 2.29 -12.89 -0.07
CA GLN A 17 0.88 -12.79 -0.45
C GLN A 17 0.17 -11.93 0.59
N ILE A 18 -0.61 -10.95 0.12
CA ILE A 18 -1.40 -10.11 0.99
C ILE A 18 -2.37 -11.00 1.76
N VAL A 19 -2.31 -10.94 3.09
CA VAL A 19 -3.25 -11.68 3.92
C VAL A 19 -4.64 -11.11 3.69
N GLU A 20 -5.59 -11.98 3.37
CA GLU A 20 -6.95 -11.62 2.95
C GLU A 20 -7.61 -10.60 3.89
N LYS A 21 -7.43 -10.76 5.21
CA LYS A 21 -8.01 -9.85 6.23
C LYS A 21 -7.56 -8.38 6.11
N PHE A 22 -6.46 -8.10 5.42
CA PHE A 22 -5.95 -6.73 5.21
C PHE A 22 -6.28 -6.15 3.82
N THR A 23 -6.95 -6.93 2.97
CA THR A 23 -7.30 -6.48 1.61
C THR A 23 -8.39 -5.41 1.59
N ASP A 24 -9.29 -5.40 2.58
CA ASP A 24 -10.33 -4.39 2.76
C ASP A 24 -9.98 -3.47 3.95
N PRO A 25 -9.69 -2.18 3.73
CA PRO A 25 -9.37 -1.22 4.79
C PRO A 25 -10.48 -1.03 5.83
N LYS A 26 -11.72 -1.41 5.51
CA LYS A 26 -12.83 -1.43 6.49
C LYS A 26 -12.53 -2.33 7.67
N ALA A 27 -11.76 -3.41 7.48
CA ALA A 27 -11.34 -4.28 8.58
C ALA A 27 -10.51 -3.50 9.61
N CYS A 28 -9.58 -2.66 9.14
CA CYS A 28 -8.80 -1.76 10.00
C CYS A 28 -9.72 -0.76 10.72
N GLY A 29 -10.72 -0.21 10.02
CA GLY A 29 -11.67 0.77 10.55
C GLY A 29 -12.59 0.28 11.68
N GLN A 30 -12.71 -1.03 11.90
CA GLN A 30 -13.44 -1.60 13.04
C GLN A 30 -12.76 -1.25 14.38
N CYS A 31 -11.44 -1.12 14.36
CA CYS A 31 -10.59 -0.85 15.51
C CYS A 31 -9.96 0.56 15.46
N HIS A 32 -9.63 1.04 14.25
CA HIS A 32 -8.97 2.31 13.97
C HIS A 32 -9.92 3.28 13.27
N ASN A 33 -11.07 3.55 13.89
CA ASN A 33 -12.17 4.28 13.24
C ASN A 33 -11.79 5.71 12.85
N SER A 34 -11.03 6.40 13.70
CA SER A 34 -10.55 7.76 13.45
C SER A 34 -9.64 7.79 12.22
N GLN A 35 -8.63 6.92 12.19
CA GLN A 35 -7.64 6.83 11.10
C GLN A 35 -8.32 6.40 9.80
N TYR A 36 -9.20 5.41 9.84
CA TYR A 36 -9.99 4.99 8.68
C TYR A 36 -10.88 6.11 8.15
N SER A 37 -11.52 6.88 9.03
CA SER A 37 -12.40 7.99 8.64
C SER A 37 -11.64 9.16 8.02
N MET A 38 -10.40 9.43 8.44
CA MET A 38 -9.53 10.41 7.78
C MET A 38 -9.01 9.88 6.44
N TRP A 39 -8.58 8.61 6.40
CA TRP A 39 -8.06 7.99 5.19
C TRP A 39 -9.09 7.95 4.07
N LYS A 40 -10.32 7.51 4.35
CA LYS A 40 -11.36 7.30 3.31
C LYS A 40 -11.72 8.57 2.52
N THR A 41 -11.45 9.75 3.08
CA THR A 41 -11.68 11.05 2.43
C THR A 41 -10.40 11.69 1.87
N SER A 42 -9.26 11.01 1.99
CA SER A 42 -7.96 11.50 1.52
C SER A 42 -7.71 11.19 0.04
N VAL A 43 -6.78 11.93 -0.58
CA VAL A 43 -6.32 11.64 -1.94
C VAL A 43 -5.62 10.27 -2.06
N HIS A 44 -5.12 9.71 -0.96
CA HIS A 44 -4.58 8.35 -0.92
C HIS A 44 -5.66 7.29 -1.16
N ALA A 45 -6.84 7.42 -0.55
CA ALA A 45 -7.96 6.52 -0.83
C ALA A 45 -8.51 6.70 -2.26
N LEU A 46 -8.38 7.91 -2.80
CA LEU A 46 -8.77 8.26 -4.17
C LEU A 46 -7.66 7.99 -5.20
N SER A 47 -6.54 7.35 -4.84
CA SER A 47 -5.40 7.20 -5.75
C SER A 47 -5.60 6.13 -6.83
N HIS A 48 -6.73 5.42 -6.84
CA HIS A 48 -7.09 4.46 -7.87
C HIS A 48 -8.02 5.11 -8.91
N GLU A 49 -7.91 4.75 -10.19
CA GLU A 49 -8.61 5.41 -11.30
C GLU A 49 -10.12 5.25 -11.22
N LYS A 50 -10.62 4.15 -10.63
CA LYS A 50 -12.04 3.98 -10.32
C LYS A 50 -12.61 4.99 -9.31
N ASN A 51 -11.75 5.56 -8.47
CA ASN A 51 -12.16 6.45 -7.37
C ASN A 51 -11.89 7.92 -7.71
N ASN A 52 -11.19 8.20 -8.81
CA ASN A 52 -10.77 9.54 -9.18
C ASN A 52 -10.82 9.74 -10.70
N GLU A 53 -11.83 10.49 -11.15
CA GLU A 53 -12.05 10.77 -12.57
C GLU A 53 -10.87 11.51 -13.21
N LEU A 54 -10.25 12.46 -12.52
CA LEU A 54 -9.10 13.18 -13.03
C LEU A 54 -7.94 12.21 -13.29
N PHE A 55 -7.69 11.27 -12.38
CA PHE A 55 -6.66 10.25 -12.58
C PHE A 55 -7.01 9.33 -13.75
N ALA A 56 -8.24 8.84 -13.86
CA ALA A 56 -8.68 8.01 -14.98
C ALA A 56 -8.49 8.69 -16.34
N LYS A 57 -8.90 9.96 -16.46
CA LYS A 57 -8.73 10.74 -17.70
C LYS A 57 -7.26 11.00 -18.01
N SER A 58 -6.45 11.29 -16.98
CA SER A 58 -5.01 11.52 -17.13
C SER A 58 -4.28 10.25 -17.59
N ALA A 59 -4.55 9.11 -16.96
CA ALA A 59 -4.00 7.82 -17.38
C ALA A 59 -4.40 7.49 -18.83
N LYS A 60 -5.65 7.79 -19.21
CA LYS A 60 -6.11 7.58 -20.59
C LYS A 60 -5.37 8.49 -21.58
N LEU A 61 -5.20 9.76 -21.26
CA LEU A 61 -4.45 10.70 -22.10
C LEU A 61 -2.99 10.26 -22.25
N VAL A 62 -2.32 9.92 -21.15
CA VAL A 62 -0.93 9.42 -21.17
C VAL A 62 -0.82 8.15 -22.01
N SER A 63 -1.79 7.22 -21.93
CA SER A 63 -1.77 6.01 -22.76
C SER A 63 -1.78 6.33 -24.26
N ILE A 64 -2.54 7.35 -24.66
CA ILE A 64 -2.63 7.80 -26.06
C ILE A 64 -1.33 8.48 -26.47
N ASP A 65 -0.85 9.45 -25.70
CA ASP A 65 0.33 10.25 -26.04
C ASP A 65 1.63 9.43 -26.05
N SER A 66 1.70 8.39 -25.23
CA SER A 66 2.86 7.48 -25.16
C SER A 66 2.75 6.25 -26.06
N PHE A 67 1.68 6.12 -26.85
CA PHE A 67 1.40 4.95 -27.68
C PHE A 67 1.40 3.62 -26.89
N GLN A 68 0.91 3.66 -25.66
CA GLN A 68 0.80 2.49 -24.78
C GLN A 68 -0.65 2.03 -24.67
N THR A 69 -0.85 0.75 -24.33
CA THR A 69 -2.18 0.32 -23.92
C THR A 69 -2.57 0.99 -22.60
N TYR A 70 -3.87 1.09 -22.34
CA TYR A 70 -4.35 1.68 -21.10
C TYR A 70 -3.87 0.87 -19.89
N GLU A 71 -3.91 -0.46 -19.99
CA GLU A 71 -3.43 -1.37 -18.96
C GLU A 71 -1.93 -1.27 -18.71
N GLN A 72 -1.11 -1.15 -19.76
CA GLN A 72 0.33 -0.87 -19.63
C GLN A 72 0.59 0.42 -18.85
N THR A 73 -0.18 1.47 -19.17
CA THR A 73 -0.09 2.76 -18.48
C THR A 73 -0.47 2.61 -17.01
N LEU A 74 -1.57 1.91 -16.71
CA LEU A 74 -1.99 1.65 -15.32
C LEU A 74 -0.95 0.83 -14.54
N VAL A 75 -0.33 -0.18 -15.14
CA VAL A 75 0.79 -0.93 -14.52
C VAL A 75 1.93 0.01 -14.16
N GLY A 76 2.31 0.92 -15.07
CA GLY A 76 3.32 1.95 -14.78
C GLY A 76 2.93 2.91 -13.65
N CYS A 77 1.70 3.43 -13.67
CA CYS A 77 1.17 4.32 -12.62
C CYS A 77 1.04 3.61 -11.26
N SER A 78 0.78 2.30 -11.26
CA SER A 78 0.65 1.48 -10.05
C SER A 78 1.90 1.53 -9.18
N ASN A 79 3.06 1.91 -9.75
CA ASN A 79 4.30 2.06 -9.01
C ASN A 79 4.14 2.90 -7.74
N CYS A 80 3.42 4.02 -7.84
CA CYS A 80 3.09 4.87 -6.69
C CYS A 80 1.62 4.79 -6.29
N HIS A 81 0.71 4.48 -7.21
CA HIS A 81 -0.73 4.55 -6.96
C HIS A 81 -1.31 3.26 -6.36
N ASN A 82 -0.66 2.10 -6.61
CA ASN A 82 -0.97 0.79 -6.03
C ASN A 82 0.29 -0.09 -5.93
N PRO A 83 1.25 0.22 -5.03
CA PRO A 83 2.55 -0.45 -4.96
C PRO A 83 2.51 -1.97 -4.74
N ARG A 84 1.35 -2.51 -4.38
CA ARG A 84 1.08 -3.94 -4.18
C ARG A 84 0.50 -4.68 -5.38
N LEU A 85 0.30 -4.02 -6.52
CA LEU A 85 -0.05 -4.73 -7.75
C LEU A 85 1.04 -5.77 -8.06
N ASP A 86 0.66 -7.04 -8.23
CA ASP A 86 1.63 -8.12 -8.49
C ASP A 86 2.36 -7.94 -9.82
N VAL A 87 1.66 -7.41 -10.82
CA VAL A 87 2.20 -7.09 -12.14
C VAL A 87 3.00 -5.79 -12.08
N LYS A 88 4.31 -5.88 -12.30
CA LYS A 88 5.24 -4.73 -12.24
C LYS A 88 5.63 -4.17 -13.59
N ASP A 89 5.47 -4.97 -14.63
CA ASP A 89 5.74 -4.63 -16.02
C ASP A 89 4.90 -5.53 -16.92
N VAL A 90 4.70 -5.11 -18.16
CA VAL A 90 3.99 -5.90 -19.18
C VAL A 90 4.90 -6.16 -20.37
N SER A 91 4.87 -7.38 -20.90
CA SER A 91 5.73 -7.73 -22.02
C SER A 91 5.23 -7.13 -23.34
N SER A 92 6.11 -7.08 -24.34
CA SER A 92 5.70 -6.75 -25.71
C SER A 92 4.66 -7.74 -26.27
N ASN A 93 4.66 -9.00 -25.82
CA ASN A 93 3.66 -9.99 -26.24
C ASN A 93 2.28 -9.64 -25.68
N TYR A 94 2.19 -9.21 -24.43
CA TYR A 94 0.95 -8.68 -23.86
C TYR A 94 0.41 -7.52 -24.69
N VAL A 95 1.27 -6.54 -25.02
CA VAL A 95 0.88 -5.35 -25.80
C VAL A 95 0.37 -5.73 -27.19
N LEU A 96 1.08 -6.61 -27.89
CA LEU A 96 0.66 -7.11 -29.20
C LEU A 96 -0.67 -7.87 -29.10
N ALA A 97 -0.79 -8.79 -28.14
CA ALA A 97 -2.02 -9.55 -27.93
C ALA A 97 -3.22 -8.63 -27.67
N LYS A 98 -3.08 -7.61 -26.81
CA LYS A 98 -4.15 -6.63 -26.57
C LYS A 98 -4.49 -5.79 -27.80
N THR A 99 -3.50 -5.44 -28.62
CA THR A 99 -3.71 -4.64 -29.84
C THR A 99 -4.47 -5.42 -30.91
N PHE A 100 -4.26 -6.73 -31.00
CA PHE A 100 -4.96 -7.62 -31.93
C PHE A 100 -6.17 -8.33 -31.31
N GLU A 101 -6.61 -7.92 -30.10
CA GLU A 101 -7.74 -8.51 -29.38
C GLU A 101 -7.62 -10.04 -29.20
N LEU A 102 -6.40 -10.51 -28.89
CA LEU A 102 -6.08 -11.91 -28.65
C LEU A 102 -6.15 -12.27 -27.16
N ASP A 103 -6.96 -13.27 -26.86
CA ASP A 103 -7.00 -13.88 -25.53
C ASP A 103 -5.84 -14.85 -25.35
N THR A 104 -4.96 -14.53 -24.40
CA THR A 104 -3.80 -15.34 -24.02
C THR A 104 -3.78 -15.48 -22.51
N LYS A 105 -3.03 -16.45 -22.00
CA LYS A 105 -2.84 -16.60 -20.55
C LYS A 105 -2.22 -15.35 -19.91
N GLU A 106 -1.35 -14.66 -20.66
CA GLU A 106 -0.71 -13.44 -20.18
C GLU A 106 -1.71 -12.27 -20.12
N THR A 107 -2.55 -12.11 -21.14
CA THR A 107 -3.58 -11.06 -21.13
C THR A 107 -4.63 -11.29 -20.04
N GLU A 108 -5.05 -12.54 -19.84
CA GLU A 108 -5.94 -12.91 -18.73
C GLU A 108 -5.31 -12.61 -17.36
N TYR A 109 -4.04 -12.97 -17.16
CA TYR A 109 -3.33 -12.72 -15.89
C TYR A 109 -3.17 -11.23 -15.58
N VAL A 110 -2.73 -10.43 -16.54
CA VAL A 110 -2.54 -8.98 -16.32
C VAL A 110 -3.88 -8.28 -16.09
N ASP A 111 -4.88 -8.55 -16.93
CA ASP A 111 -6.19 -7.90 -16.85
C ASP A 111 -6.93 -8.29 -15.57
N SER A 112 -6.80 -9.54 -15.11
CA SER A 112 -7.38 -9.97 -13.83
C SER A 112 -6.64 -9.35 -12.64
N SER A 113 -5.32 -9.22 -12.71
CA SER A 113 -4.50 -8.56 -11.69
C SER A 113 -4.90 -7.09 -11.51
N LEU A 114 -5.22 -6.37 -12.60
CA LEU A 114 -5.72 -4.99 -12.55
C LEU A 114 -7.17 -4.86 -12.03
N LYS A 115 -7.89 -5.97 -11.89
CA LYS A 115 -9.30 -5.98 -11.44
C LYS A 115 -9.47 -6.49 -10.01
N VAL A 116 -8.42 -6.96 -9.35
CA VAL A 116 -8.50 -7.43 -7.96
C VAL A 116 -8.99 -6.32 -7.04
N LYS A 117 -9.79 -6.67 -6.02
CA LYS A 117 -10.43 -5.65 -5.16
C LYS A 117 -9.44 -4.88 -4.31
N HIS A 118 -8.37 -5.53 -3.84
CA HIS A 118 -7.47 -4.93 -2.86
C HIS A 118 -6.67 -3.74 -3.41
N ILE A 119 -6.33 -3.74 -4.71
CA ILE A 119 -5.71 -2.57 -5.36
C ILE A 119 -6.71 -1.44 -5.63
N GLN A 120 -8.02 -1.70 -5.63
CA GLN A 120 -9.02 -0.67 -5.92
C GLN A 120 -9.22 0.31 -4.76
N ASN A 121 -8.57 0.04 -3.63
CA ASN A 121 -8.61 0.87 -2.44
C ASN A 121 -7.54 1.99 -2.48
N GLY A 122 -6.76 2.11 -3.56
CA GLY A 122 -5.67 3.08 -3.65
C GLY A 122 -4.57 2.82 -2.61
N ILE A 123 -3.92 3.89 -2.15
CA ILE A 123 -2.95 3.84 -1.05
C ILE A 123 -3.68 3.66 0.27
N SER A 124 -4.00 2.40 0.56
CA SER A 124 -4.70 1.98 1.77
C SER A 124 -3.77 1.83 2.99
N CYS A 125 -4.37 1.58 4.16
CA CYS A 125 -3.66 1.35 5.42
C CYS A 125 -2.52 0.32 5.24
N TYR A 126 -2.83 -0.79 4.57
CA TYR A 126 -1.90 -1.89 4.38
C TYR A 126 -0.70 -1.53 3.48
N ILE A 127 -0.85 -0.58 2.56
CA ILE A 127 0.26 -0.17 1.69
C ILE A 127 1.39 0.43 2.52
N CYS A 128 1.08 1.38 3.41
CA CYS A 128 2.09 2.04 4.24
C CYS A 128 2.50 1.16 5.43
N HIS A 129 1.53 0.53 6.10
CA HIS A 129 1.77 -0.23 7.32
C HIS A 129 2.24 -1.67 7.08
N ASN A 130 2.56 -2.05 5.85
CA ASN A 130 3.18 -3.35 5.55
C ASN A 130 4.57 -3.20 4.89
N VAL A 131 5.14 -1.98 4.90
CA VAL A 131 6.55 -1.72 4.53
C VAL A 131 7.46 -2.19 5.66
N ASP A 132 8.35 -3.13 5.38
CA ASP A 132 9.34 -3.61 6.35
C ASP A 132 10.53 -2.66 6.45
N SER A 133 11.07 -2.29 5.30
CA SER A 133 12.21 -1.41 5.17
C SER A 133 12.15 -0.65 3.85
N ILE A 134 12.79 0.50 3.83
CA ILE A 134 12.88 1.36 2.66
C ILE A 134 14.32 1.29 2.16
N LYS A 135 14.48 0.91 0.90
CA LYS A 135 15.79 0.85 0.25
C LYS A 135 16.30 2.28 0.05
N PRO A 136 17.61 2.52 0.23
CA PRO A 136 18.23 3.77 -0.17
C PRO A 136 17.91 4.08 -1.63
N ARG A 137 17.73 5.36 -1.94
CA ARG A 137 17.54 5.81 -3.33
C ARG A 137 18.89 5.95 -3.99
N ASP A 138 19.11 5.21 -5.08
CA ASP A 138 20.33 5.29 -5.86
C ASP A 138 20.29 6.44 -6.88
N ASN A 139 19.09 6.85 -7.31
CA ASN A 139 18.87 7.98 -8.23
C ASN A 139 17.41 8.45 -8.23
N ASP A 140 17.16 9.61 -8.83
CA ASP A 140 15.84 10.29 -8.87
C ASP A 140 14.75 9.53 -9.64
N SER A 141 15.06 8.44 -10.35
CA SER A 141 14.03 7.58 -10.96
C SER A 141 13.57 6.44 -10.10
N GLN A 142 14.23 6.19 -8.97
CA GLN A 142 13.86 5.14 -8.04
C GLN A 142 12.72 5.63 -7.13
N ILE A 143 11.50 5.43 -7.62
CA ILE A 143 10.26 5.83 -6.95
C ILE A 143 9.30 4.64 -6.83
N GLY A 144 8.31 4.76 -5.97
CA GLY A 144 7.23 3.81 -5.77
C GLY A 144 7.67 2.51 -5.10
N TYR A 145 7.01 1.41 -5.48
CA TYR A 145 7.20 0.08 -4.87
C TYR A 145 8.64 -0.41 -4.87
N GLN A 146 9.47 0.08 -5.79
CA GLN A 146 10.87 -0.33 -5.91
C GLN A 146 11.66 -0.04 -4.63
N ASN A 147 11.24 0.99 -3.89
CA ASN A 147 11.83 1.39 -2.61
C ASN A 147 11.40 0.49 -1.44
N PHE A 148 10.39 -0.34 -1.58
CA PHE A 148 9.84 -1.07 -0.44
C PHE A 148 10.29 -2.53 -0.41
N ASN A 149 10.70 -2.97 0.77
CA ASN A 149 10.59 -4.36 1.17
C ASN A 149 9.32 -4.51 2.02
N TRP A 150 8.66 -5.66 1.94
CA TRP A 150 7.37 -5.89 2.57
C TRP A 150 7.48 -6.88 3.72
N VAL A 151 6.75 -6.65 4.80
CA VAL A 151 6.64 -7.65 5.87
C VAL A 151 5.72 -8.79 5.41
N ASN A 152 5.91 -9.98 5.98
CA ASN A 152 5.12 -11.17 5.66
C ASN A 152 4.00 -11.40 6.67
N GLY A 153 2.97 -12.14 6.23
CA GLY A 153 1.93 -12.64 7.12
C GLY A 153 1.10 -11.55 7.77
N ASP A 154 0.78 -11.73 9.03
CA ASP A 154 -0.12 -10.87 9.80
C ASP A 154 0.58 -9.69 10.49
N ILE A 155 1.76 -9.31 10.01
CA ILE A 155 2.52 -8.19 10.56
C ILE A 155 2.02 -6.86 10.00
N ILE A 156 1.77 -5.92 10.90
CA ILE A 156 1.50 -4.51 10.64
C ILE A 156 2.57 -3.69 11.36
N VAL A 157 3.16 -2.73 10.68
CA VAL A 157 4.20 -1.86 11.24
C VAL A 157 3.69 -0.46 11.55
N GLY A 158 4.30 0.22 12.49
CA GLY A 158 3.95 1.60 12.82
C GLY A 158 5.01 2.35 13.61
N PRO A 159 4.71 3.57 14.07
CA PRO A 159 5.67 4.43 14.78
C PRO A 159 5.94 4.02 16.23
N PHE A 160 5.12 3.14 16.81
CA PHE A 160 5.18 2.80 18.23
C PHE A 160 5.62 1.36 18.44
N ASP A 161 6.39 1.18 19.51
CA ASP A 161 6.66 -0.15 20.04
C ASP A 161 5.43 -0.71 20.77
N ASP A 162 5.31 -2.04 20.71
CA ASP A 162 4.22 -2.78 21.34
C ASP A 162 4.71 -4.11 21.94
N ASP A 163 5.52 -4.00 22.99
CA ASP A 163 6.08 -5.14 23.74
C ASP A 163 5.03 -6.19 24.15
N HIS A 164 3.80 -5.75 24.36
CA HIS A 164 2.69 -6.60 24.81
C HIS A 164 1.86 -7.18 23.65
N GLN A 165 2.13 -6.79 22.41
CA GLN A 165 1.39 -7.19 21.20
C GLN A 165 -0.13 -7.09 21.41
N ARG A 166 -0.59 -5.89 21.77
CA ARG A 166 -2.01 -5.60 21.99
C ARG A 166 -2.76 -5.82 20.69
N GLY A 167 -3.76 -6.71 20.72
CA GLY A 167 -4.51 -7.08 19.52
C GLY A 167 -3.81 -8.12 18.62
N LYS A 168 -2.83 -8.89 19.14
CA LYS A 168 -2.17 -10.02 18.43
C LYS A 168 -3.14 -11.03 17.83
N GLU A 169 -4.34 -11.15 18.39
CA GLU A 169 -5.43 -11.96 17.82
C GLU A 169 -5.87 -11.48 16.41
N PHE A 170 -5.59 -10.22 16.07
CA PHE A 170 -5.88 -9.62 14.76
C PHE A 170 -4.63 -9.43 13.92
N HIS A 171 -3.55 -8.88 14.48
CA HIS A 171 -2.28 -8.71 13.78
C HIS A 171 -1.11 -8.50 14.76
N LEU A 172 0.09 -8.89 14.35
CA LEU A 172 1.31 -8.56 15.09
C LEU A 172 1.72 -7.12 14.77
N SER A 173 2.23 -6.41 15.76
CA SER A 173 2.57 -4.99 15.65
C SER A 173 4.04 -4.75 15.93
N TYR A 174 4.77 -4.17 14.99
CA TYR A 174 6.19 -3.87 15.18
C TYR A 174 6.53 -2.43 14.81
N LYS A 175 7.41 -1.82 15.61
CA LYS A 175 7.91 -0.47 15.35
C LYS A 175 8.76 -0.43 14.08
N ARG A 176 8.65 0.64 13.30
CA ARG A 176 9.64 1.06 12.30
C ARG A 176 9.96 2.53 12.48
N ASP A 177 11.24 2.86 12.43
CA ASP A 177 11.73 4.21 12.77
C ASP A 177 11.46 5.23 11.66
N PHE A 178 11.38 4.79 10.39
CA PHE A 178 11.09 5.66 9.24
C PHE A 178 9.71 6.33 9.27
N PHE A 179 8.82 5.97 10.20
CA PHE A 179 7.57 6.71 10.41
C PHE A 179 7.80 8.05 11.12
N LYS A 180 8.93 8.20 11.83
CA LYS A 180 9.19 9.32 12.75
C LYS A 180 10.54 9.99 12.58
N GLU A 181 11.50 9.30 11.97
CA GLU A 181 12.88 9.81 11.93
C GLU A 181 13.24 10.51 10.62
N ASN A 182 12.49 10.27 9.55
CA ASN A 182 12.78 10.84 8.23
C ASN A 182 11.54 10.85 7.32
N ASN A 183 11.73 11.37 6.10
CA ASN A 183 10.69 11.51 5.08
C ASN A 183 10.68 10.36 4.07
N ASP A 184 11.43 9.27 4.29
CA ASP A 184 11.67 8.26 3.25
C ASP A 184 10.41 7.51 2.85
N LEU A 185 9.48 7.28 3.77
CA LEU A 185 8.22 6.62 3.45
C LEU A 185 7.41 7.45 2.44
N CYS A 186 7.25 8.75 2.71
CA CYS A 186 6.51 9.68 1.88
C CYS A 186 7.24 9.92 0.54
N LEU A 187 8.54 10.23 0.60
CA LEU A 187 9.35 10.52 -0.57
C LEU A 187 9.57 9.30 -1.45
N SER A 188 9.27 8.08 -0.99
CA SER A 188 9.27 6.92 -1.87
C SER A 188 8.33 7.11 -3.04
N CYS A 189 7.20 7.79 -2.85
CA CYS A 189 6.28 8.16 -3.94
C CYS A 189 6.36 9.64 -4.32
N HIS A 190 6.74 10.53 -3.39
CA HIS A 190 6.69 11.99 -3.57
C HIS A 190 8.02 12.65 -3.92
N GLN A 191 9.13 11.92 -4.10
CA GLN A 191 10.43 12.51 -4.45
C GLN A 191 10.36 13.37 -5.73
N GLY A 192 9.68 12.87 -6.77
CA GLY A 192 9.76 13.42 -8.12
C GLY A 192 10.90 12.85 -8.96
N LYS A 193 10.96 13.25 -10.23
CA LYS A 193 12.03 12.86 -11.18
C LYS A 193 12.80 14.08 -11.72
N GLY A 194 12.82 15.19 -10.99
CA GLY A 194 13.32 16.47 -11.48
C GLY A 194 14.80 16.48 -11.88
N GLY A 195 15.66 15.64 -11.31
CA GLY A 195 17.05 15.57 -11.78
C GLY A 195 17.22 14.93 -13.17
N LYS A 196 16.16 14.33 -13.76
CA LYS A 196 16.17 13.85 -15.15
C LYS A 196 15.40 14.74 -16.13
N SER A 197 14.57 15.66 -15.64
CA SER A 197 13.81 16.58 -16.48
C SER A 197 13.49 17.85 -15.70
N GLU A 198 13.95 18.99 -16.22
CA GLU A 198 13.60 20.32 -15.72
C GLU A 198 12.08 20.55 -15.68
N HIS A 199 11.32 19.82 -16.51
CA HIS A 199 9.87 19.88 -16.61
C HIS A 199 9.17 18.70 -15.92
N SER A 200 9.75 18.14 -14.86
CA SER A 200 9.09 17.10 -14.07
C SER A 200 7.74 17.59 -13.54
N VAL A 201 6.70 16.78 -13.71
CA VAL A 201 5.31 17.12 -13.31
C VAL A 201 5.17 17.24 -11.77
N TYR A 202 6.09 16.63 -11.02
CA TYR A 202 6.21 16.78 -9.57
C TYR A 202 7.67 16.63 -9.14
N ASN A 203 8.10 17.40 -8.13
CA ASN A 203 9.50 17.43 -7.69
C ASN A 203 9.71 17.69 -6.19
N THR A 204 8.72 17.33 -5.36
CA THR A 204 8.65 17.72 -3.95
C THR A 204 9.88 17.34 -3.13
N GLY A 205 10.52 16.19 -3.39
CA GLY A 205 11.73 15.80 -2.66
C GLY A 205 12.91 16.75 -2.91
N HIS A 206 13.10 17.19 -4.16
CA HIS A 206 14.14 18.17 -4.49
C HIS A 206 13.77 19.57 -3.98
N GLU A 207 12.49 19.95 -4.06
CA GLU A 207 11.99 21.22 -3.52
C GLU A 207 12.27 21.32 -2.01
N LEU A 208 12.02 20.24 -1.27
CA LEU A 208 12.29 20.17 0.17
C LEU A 208 13.79 20.35 0.49
N VAL A 209 14.66 19.64 -0.23
CA VAL A 209 16.12 19.74 -0.08
C VAL A 209 16.60 21.16 -0.41
N ASN A 210 16.13 21.73 -1.52
CA ASN A 210 16.53 23.07 -1.95
C ASN A 210 16.05 24.18 -0.99
N ALA A 211 14.91 23.98 -0.33
CA ALA A 211 14.43 24.87 0.71
C ALA A 211 15.24 24.79 2.02
N GLY A 212 16.09 23.76 2.18
CA GLY A 212 16.86 23.53 3.40
C GLY A 212 16.01 23.19 4.63
N SER A 213 14.78 22.72 4.42
CA SER A 213 13.87 22.37 5.51
C SER A 213 14.25 21.03 6.15
N THR A 214 14.17 20.97 7.47
CA THR A 214 14.35 19.74 8.26
C THR A 214 13.03 19.20 8.82
N GLU A 215 11.91 19.83 8.48
CA GLU A 215 10.58 19.41 8.93
C GLU A 215 10.21 18.04 8.33
N LEU A 216 9.55 17.20 9.12
CA LEU A 216 9.06 15.92 8.63
C LEU A 216 7.70 16.09 7.96
N CYS A 217 7.48 15.34 6.88
CA CYS A 217 6.18 15.29 6.20
C CYS A 217 5.07 14.92 7.19
N ALA A 218 5.35 13.96 8.08
CA ALA A 218 4.40 13.49 9.08
C ALA A 218 4.01 14.56 10.09
N ASP A 219 4.91 15.49 10.45
CA ASP A 219 4.63 16.53 11.45
C ASP A 219 3.53 17.49 11.01
N CYS A 220 3.41 17.72 9.69
CA CYS A 220 2.41 18.61 9.10
C CYS A 220 1.22 17.86 8.46
N HIS A 221 1.46 16.69 7.86
CA HIS A 221 0.46 15.98 7.06
C HIS A 221 -0.19 14.78 7.76
N MET A 222 0.33 14.35 8.91
CA MET A 222 -0.29 13.30 9.71
C MET A 222 -0.89 13.91 10.99
N GLY A 223 -2.02 13.34 11.42
CA GLY A 223 -2.67 13.76 12.66
C GLY A 223 -1.76 13.56 13.87
N LYS A 224 -2.05 14.27 14.95
CA LYS A 224 -1.28 14.18 16.20
C LYS A 224 -1.09 12.73 16.62
N GLU A 225 0.15 12.39 16.92
CA GLU A 225 0.51 11.08 17.45
C GLU A 225 -0.24 10.78 18.76
N GLY A 226 -0.85 9.60 18.81
CA GLY A 226 -1.53 9.10 20.01
C GLY A 226 -1.51 7.58 20.05
N ARG A 227 -1.23 7.01 21.23
CA ARG A 227 -1.57 5.61 21.51
C ARG A 227 -3.05 5.56 21.86
N GLU A 228 -3.90 5.38 20.86
CA GLU A 228 -5.32 5.16 21.11
C GLU A 228 -5.53 3.72 21.61
N ILE A 229 -6.35 3.56 22.65
CA ILE A 229 -6.84 2.24 23.04
C ILE A 229 -7.81 1.81 21.94
N ILE A 230 -7.43 0.76 21.22
CA ILE A 230 -8.30 0.07 20.27
C ILE A 230 -9.48 -0.49 21.07
N SER A 231 -10.62 0.18 21.00
CA SER A 231 -11.88 -0.32 21.55
C SER A 231 -12.54 -1.19 20.48
N PRO A 232 -12.69 -2.51 20.67
CA PRO A 232 -13.70 -3.25 19.95
C PRO A 232 -15.02 -2.87 20.61
N ILE A 233 -15.58 -1.72 20.20
CA ILE A 233 -16.69 -1.04 20.87
C ILE A 233 -17.70 -2.08 21.43
N LEU A 234 -17.82 -2.14 22.77
CA LEU A 234 -18.87 -2.81 23.57
C LEU A 234 -18.91 -4.33 23.78
N SER A 235 -18.20 -5.21 23.07
CA SER A 235 -18.58 -6.65 23.07
C SER A 235 -18.36 -7.42 24.39
N LEU A 236 -17.35 -7.09 25.21
CA LEU A 236 -17.16 -7.77 26.50
C LEU A 236 -17.94 -7.12 27.65
N ILE A 237 -18.10 -5.80 27.65
CA ILE A 237 -18.64 -5.07 28.81
C ILE A 237 -20.16 -5.14 28.88
N MET A 238 -20.90 -5.08 27.76
CA MET A 238 -22.37 -5.26 27.82
C MET A 238 -22.77 -6.73 28.08
N GLN A 239 -22.00 -7.71 27.59
CA GLN A 239 -22.25 -9.12 27.92
C GLN A 239 -21.86 -9.50 29.35
N PHE A 240 -20.94 -8.77 30.00
CA PHE A 240 -20.63 -8.96 31.42
C PHE A 240 -21.65 -8.28 32.34
N LEU A 241 -22.16 -7.10 31.96
CA LEU A 241 -23.12 -6.37 32.79
C LEU A 241 -24.52 -7.01 32.80
N GLU A 242 -24.92 -7.74 31.75
CA GLU A 242 -26.17 -8.54 31.75
C GLU A 242 -26.03 -9.91 32.46
N LYS A 243 -24.81 -10.35 32.79
CA LYS A 243 -24.56 -11.67 33.43
C LYS A 243 -24.19 -11.60 34.91
N GLN A 244 -24.07 -10.40 35.50
CA GLN A 244 -23.78 -10.21 36.92
C GLN A 244 -24.79 -9.28 37.59
N ASP A 245 -26.07 -9.69 37.59
CA ASP A 245 -26.88 -9.42 38.77
C ASP A 245 -26.27 -10.22 39.92
N LEU A 246 -25.61 -9.55 40.89
CA LEU A 246 -25.75 -9.78 42.35
C LEU A 246 -24.64 -9.09 43.18
N ILE A 247 -25.13 -8.33 44.18
CA ILE A 247 -24.51 -7.93 45.47
C ILE A 247 -24.02 -6.46 45.58
N PHE A 248 -24.96 -5.62 46.04
CA PHE A 248 -24.88 -4.69 47.18
C PHE A 248 -23.50 -4.12 47.61
N PHE A 249 -23.42 -2.78 47.75
CA PHE A 249 -23.60 -2.14 49.06
C PHE A 249 -23.89 -0.63 48.92
N GLN A 250 -24.92 -0.19 49.65
CA GLN A 250 -25.13 1.21 50.05
C GLN A 250 -23.94 1.70 50.88
N VAL A 251 -23.45 2.91 50.60
CA VAL A 251 -23.35 4.04 51.55
C VAL A 251 -23.52 5.34 50.76
#